data_AF-A0A2G6Q1F3-F1
#
_entry.id   AF-A0A2G6Q1F3-F1
#
_cell.length_a   1.000
_cell.length_b   1.000
_cell.length_c   1.000
_cell.angle_alpha   90.00
_cell.angle_beta   90.00
_cell.angle_gamma   90.00
#
_symmetry.space_group_name_H-M   'P 1'
#
loop_
_entity.id
_entity.type
_entity.pdbx_description
1 polymer ?
#
loop_
_entity_poly.entity_id
_entity_poly.type
_entity_poly.pdbx_seq_one_letter_code
_entity_poly.pdbx_strand_id
1 'polypeptide(L)'
;MLKKEAAFLLPFFLGISLKEKTQYKQEQPELYTAPHTLKMVGLAWLIPGLGHWLQGRKKRAVILFSALLLAVFLGAILGGDLYPFSGEGRFRAIGALCQSGSGLFYAVVRLFTDRGNPLNITYDYGTIYYLIAGMINWLAVIDSFDIAVKRK
;
A
#
# COMPACT_ATOMS: atom_id res chain seq x y z
N MET A 1 -20.19 -47.22 -28.31
CA MET A 1 -18.99 -46.53 -28.85
C MET A 1 -18.40 -45.49 -27.89
N LEU A 2 -19.19 -44.72 -27.12
CA LEU A 2 -18.69 -43.66 -26.20
C LEU A 2 -17.74 -44.07 -25.05
N LYS A 3 -17.73 -45.33 -24.58
CA LYS A 3 -16.92 -45.72 -23.40
C LYS A 3 -15.42 -45.85 -23.66
N LYS A 4 -15.00 -46.07 -24.91
CA LYS A 4 -13.57 -46.27 -25.26
C LYS A 4 -12.78 -44.95 -25.28
N GLU A 5 -13.43 -43.85 -25.63
CA GLU A 5 -12.77 -42.53 -25.74
C GLU A 5 -12.51 -41.89 -24.38
N ALA A 6 -13.42 -42.09 -23.41
CA ALA A 6 -13.23 -41.61 -22.04
C ALA A 6 -12.03 -42.28 -21.34
N ALA A 7 -11.76 -43.56 -21.63
CA ALA A 7 -10.61 -44.29 -21.09
C ALA A 7 -9.27 -43.78 -21.64
N PHE A 8 -9.26 -43.26 -22.87
CA PHE A 8 -8.06 -42.70 -23.50
C PHE A 8 -7.69 -41.32 -22.95
N LEU A 9 -8.70 -40.49 -22.65
CA LEU A 9 -8.49 -39.14 -22.13
C LEU A 9 -8.30 -39.09 -20.59
N LEU A 10 -8.77 -40.10 -19.86
CA LEU A 10 -8.63 -40.18 -18.40
C LEU A 10 -7.19 -39.96 -17.90
N PRO A 11 -6.13 -40.65 -18.37
CA PRO A 11 -4.77 -40.42 -17.90
C PRO A 11 -4.23 -39.02 -18.26
N PHE A 12 -4.72 -38.39 -19.33
CA PHE A 12 -4.37 -37.01 -19.69
C PHE A 12 -5.00 -36.00 -18.71
N PHE A 13 -6.30 -36.14 -18.41
CA PHE A 13 -6.99 -35.28 -17.45
C PHE A 13 -6.53 -35.53 -16.00
N LEU A 14 -6.25 -36.77 -15.62
CA LEU A 14 -5.64 -37.13 -14.32
C LEU A 14 -4.22 -36.59 -14.23
N GLY A 15 -3.44 -36.65 -15.31
CA GLY A 15 -2.12 -36.05 -15.42
C GLY A 15 -2.13 -34.52 -15.27
N ILE A 16 -3.11 -33.84 -15.90
CA ILE A 16 -3.32 -32.39 -15.74
C ILE A 16 -3.72 -32.07 -14.30
N SER A 17 -4.70 -32.78 -13.73
CA SER A 17 -5.20 -32.51 -12.36
C SER A 17 -4.16 -32.79 -11.28
N LEU A 18 -3.33 -33.83 -11.45
CA LEU A 18 -2.22 -34.10 -10.54
C LEU A 18 -1.09 -33.08 -10.72
N LYS A 19 -0.75 -32.68 -11.94
CA LYS A 19 0.23 -31.61 -12.19
C LYS A 19 -0.23 -30.30 -11.55
N GLU A 20 -1.51 -29.97 -11.63
CA GLU A 20 -2.11 -28.79 -11.01
C GLU A 20 -2.10 -28.87 -9.46
N LYS A 21 -2.47 -30.01 -8.86
CA LYS A 21 -2.38 -30.23 -7.40
C LYS A 21 -0.93 -30.17 -6.87
N THR A 22 0.03 -30.59 -7.68
CA THR A 22 1.46 -30.56 -7.31
C THR A 22 2.03 -29.15 -7.44
N GLN A 23 1.59 -28.38 -8.44
CA GLN A 23 1.95 -26.97 -8.62
C GLN A 23 1.32 -26.07 -7.54
N TYR A 24 0.05 -26.29 -7.18
CA TYR A 24 -0.61 -25.55 -6.10
C TYR A 24 0.02 -25.80 -4.71
N LYS A 25 0.66 -26.97 -4.52
CA LYS A 25 1.29 -27.33 -3.25
C LYS A 25 2.75 -26.90 -3.15
N GLN A 26 3.37 -26.41 -4.22
CA GLN A 26 4.79 -26.04 -4.24
C GLN A 26 5.09 -24.55 -4.50
N GLU A 27 4.08 -23.73 -4.80
CA GLU A 27 4.18 -22.25 -4.73
C GLU A 27 3.44 -21.66 -3.50
N GLN A 28 3.45 -22.37 -2.38
CA GLN A 28 3.25 -21.70 -1.08
C GLN A 28 4.64 -21.43 -0.51
N PRO A 29 5.28 -20.28 -0.84
CA PRO A 29 6.49 -19.88 -0.12
C PRO A 29 6.09 -19.81 1.35
N GLU A 30 6.94 -20.32 2.24
CA GLU A 30 6.79 -20.26 3.70
C GLU A 30 5.86 -19.11 4.12
N LEU A 31 4.60 -19.48 4.34
CA LEU A 31 3.58 -18.58 4.78
C LEU A 31 4.00 -18.17 6.18
N TYR A 32 4.64 -17.00 6.29
CA TYR A 32 4.82 -16.23 7.51
C TYR A 32 6.00 -16.65 8.41
N THR A 33 7.16 -16.02 8.25
CA THR A 33 7.78 -15.44 9.47
C THR A 33 6.96 -14.22 9.87
N ALA A 34 5.73 -14.47 10.35
CA ALA A 34 4.71 -13.48 10.68
C ALA A 34 5.30 -12.24 11.35
N PRO A 35 6.16 -12.36 12.38
CA PRO A 35 6.68 -11.19 13.06
C PRO A 35 7.60 -10.32 12.19
N HIS A 36 8.40 -10.90 11.30
CA HIS A 36 9.38 -10.13 10.53
C HIS A 36 8.72 -9.35 9.39
N THR A 37 7.82 -9.99 8.64
CA THR A 37 7.08 -9.33 7.56
C THR A 37 6.10 -8.28 8.09
N LEU A 38 5.37 -8.55 9.19
CA LEU A 38 4.51 -7.52 9.81
C LEU A 38 5.33 -6.33 10.29
N LYS A 39 6.49 -6.56 10.92
CA LYS A 39 7.38 -5.48 11.36
C LYS A 39 7.82 -4.62 10.18
N MET A 40 8.19 -5.21 9.05
CA MET A 40 8.58 -4.46 7.85
C MET A 40 7.44 -3.63 7.28
N VAL A 41 6.25 -4.21 7.15
CA VAL A 41 5.05 -3.52 6.62
C VAL A 41 4.61 -2.41 7.58
N GLY A 42 4.55 -2.68 8.88
CA GLY A 42 4.19 -1.69 9.89
C GLY A 42 5.19 -0.53 9.95
N LEU A 43 6.49 -0.81 9.85
CA LEU A 43 7.52 0.22 9.79
C LEU A 43 7.48 1.02 8.48
N ALA A 44 7.20 0.36 7.34
CA ALA A 44 6.99 1.03 6.06
C ALA A 44 5.76 1.95 6.09
N TRP A 45 4.70 1.54 6.78
CA TRP A 45 3.49 2.36 6.95
C TRP A 45 3.75 3.54 7.87
N LEU A 46 4.46 3.33 8.99
CA LEU A 46 4.74 4.39 9.95
C LEU A 46 5.64 5.49 9.38
N ILE A 47 6.75 5.08 8.73
CA ILE A 47 7.71 5.99 8.12
C ILE A 47 7.90 5.59 6.66
N PRO A 48 7.50 6.45 5.71
CA PRO A 48 7.65 6.18 4.29
C PRO A 48 9.10 5.89 3.92
N GLY A 49 9.31 4.78 3.22
CA GLY A 49 10.64 4.34 2.80
C GLY A 49 11.44 3.53 3.83
N LEU A 50 10.99 3.42 5.09
CA LEU A 50 11.74 2.70 6.12
C LEU A 50 11.80 1.18 5.87
N GLY A 51 10.73 0.61 5.29
CA GLY A 51 10.72 -0.79 4.84
C GLY A 51 11.80 -1.08 3.80
N HIS A 52 11.95 -0.19 2.80
CA HIS A 52 13.00 -0.32 1.79
C HIS A 52 14.40 -0.09 2.35
N TRP A 53 14.53 0.77 3.36
CA TRP A 53 15.81 0.99 4.03
C TRP A 53 16.30 -0.28 4.73
N LEU A 54 15.41 -0.95 5.47
CA LEU A 54 15.71 -2.22 6.15
C LEU A 54 16.00 -3.36 5.17
N GLN A 55 15.43 -3.31 3.98
CA GLN A 55 15.72 -4.24 2.88
C GLN A 55 17.02 -3.90 2.10
N GLY A 56 17.78 -2.89 2.53
CA GLY A 56 19.03 -2.45 1.89
C GLY A 56 18.85 -1.57 0.64
N ARG A 57 17.62 -1.28 0.24
CA ARG A 57 17.27 -0.51 -0.97
C ARG A 57 17.20 1.00 -0.69
N LYS A 58 18.32 1.56 -0.22
CA LYS A 58 18.42 2.97 0.24
C LYS A 58 17.97 4.01 -0.80
N LYS A 59 18.26 3.80 -2.09
CA LYS A 59 17.82 4.72 -3.16
C LYS A 59 16.30 4.87 -3.20
N ARG A 60 15.56 3.75 -3.15
CA ARG A 60 14.09 3.77 -3.14
C ARG A 60 13.55 4.45 -1.89
N ALA A 61 14.15 4.15 -0.73
CA ALA A 61 13.78 4.76 0.54
C ALA A 61 13.90 6.29 0.49
N VAL A 62 15.04 6.82 0.03
CA VAL A 62 15.29 8.27 -0.06
C VAL A 62 14.32 8.94 -1.05
N ILE A 63 14.12 8.34 -2.22
CA ILE A 63 13.20 8.90 -3.23
C ILE A 63 11.78 8.99 -2.65
N LEU A 64 11.27 7.91 -2.07
CA LEU A 64 9.91 7.87 -1.51
C LEU A 64 9.74 8.85 -0.33
N PHE A 65 10.71 8.88 0.58
CA PHE A 65 10.71 9.80 1.70
C PHE A 65 10.73 11.26 1.23
N SER A 66 11.59 11.60 0.27
CA SER A 66 11.67 12.95 -0.29
C SER A 66 10.40 13.36 -1.03
N ALA A 67 9.82 12.46 -1.84
CA ALA A 67 8.59 12.74 -2.57
C ALA A 67 7.41 12.98 -1.63
N LEU A 68 7.30 12.16 -0.57
CA LEU A 68 6.27 12.34 0.43
C LEU A 68 6.46 13.64 1.22
N LEU A 69 7.68 13.94 1.66
CA LEU A 69 7.97 15.19 2.36
C LEU A 69 7.60 16.40 1.51
N LEU A 70 7.95 16.40 0.23
CA LEU A 70 7.60 17.48 -0.69
C LEU A 70 6.08 17.62 -0.83
N ALA A 71 5.35 16.51 -1.00
CA ALA A 71 3.89 16.54 -1.11
C ALA A 71 3.24 17.07 0.18
N VAL A 72 3.68 16.60 1.36
CA VAL A 72 3.18 17.09 2.65
C VAL A 72 3.48 18.57 2.84
N PHE A 73 4.67 19.02 2.47
CA PHE A 73 5.08 20.41 2.59
C PHE A 73 4.27 21.33 1.66
N LEU A 74 4.05 20.91 0.41
CA LEU A 74 3.18 21.63 -0.53
C LEU A 74 1.74 21.66 -0.03
N GLY A 75 1.23 20.55 0.52
CA GLY A 75 -0.08 20.50 1.16
C GLY A 75 -0.23 21.55 2.26
N ALA A 76 0.81 21.70 3.09
CA ALA A 76 0.82 22.66 4.19
C ALA A 76 0.86 24.11 3.71
N ILE A 77 1.76 24.44 2.76
CA ILE A 77 1.89 25.80 2.21
C ILE A 77 0.59 26.24 1.53
N LEU A 78 -0.07 25.33 0.81
CA LEU A 78 -1.29 25.62 0.08
C LEU A 78 -2.54 25.69 0.98
N GLY A 79 -2.38 25.37 2.27
CA GLY A 79 -3.45 25.42 3.26
C GLY A 79 -4.47 24.30 3.12
N GLY A 80 -4.03 23.11 2.67
CA GLY A 80 -4.90 21.94 2.55
C GLY A 80 -5.43 21.44 3.90
N ASP A 81 -6.50 20.66 3.87
CA ASP A 81 -7.06 20.01 5.05
C ASP A 81 -6.88 18.48 5.01
N LEU A 82 -6.86 17.91 6.21
CA LEU A 82 -6.95 16.48 6.41
C LEU A 82 -8.40 16.09 6.70
N TYR A 83 -8.93 15.18 5.90
CA TYR A 83 -10.27 14.66 6.10
C TYR A 83 -10.37 13.93 7.45
N PRO A 84 -11.37 14.27 8.28
CA PRO A 84 -11.64 13.56 9.51
C PRO A 84 -12.35 12.23 9.26
N PHE A 85 -12.12 11.26 10.16
CA PHE A 85 -12.94 10.05 10.27
C PHE A 85 -14.27 10.30 11.00
N SER A 86 -14.97 11.40 10.69
CA SER A 86 -16.17 11.83 11.44
C SER A 86 -17.50 11.28 10.90
N GLY A 87 -17.49 10.34 9.96
CA GLY A 87 -18.72 9.72 9.44
C GLY A 87 -19.59 10.62 8.54
N GLU A 88 -19.18 11.87 8.30
CA GLU A 88 -19.93 12.88 7.52
C GLU A 88 -19.86 12.67 5.98
N GLY A 89 -20.04 11.44 5.53
CA GLY A 89 -20.11 11.10 4.11
C GLY A 89 -19.01 10.16 3.64
N ARG A 90 -19.39 9.24 2.75
CA ARG A 90 -18.54 8.13 2.29
C ARG A 90 -17.27 8.62 1.59
N PHE A 91 -17.35 9.69 0.80
CA PHE A 91 -16.20 10.25 0.09
C PHE A 91 -15.16 10.84 1.03
N ARG A 92 -15.58 11.52 2.11
CA ARG A 92 -14.65 12.04 3.12
C ARG A 92 -13.96 10.92 3.89
N ALA A 93 -14.68 9.84 4.18
CA ALA A 93 -14.09 8.66 4.82
C ALA A 93 -13.03 8.01 3.91
N ILE A 94 -13.30 7.88 2.61
CA ILE A 94 -12.31 7.37 1.64
C ILE A 94 -11.11 8.32 1.57
N GLY A 95 -11.33 9.63 1.52
CA GLY A 95 -10.25 10.61 1.54
C GLY A 95 -9.39 10.51 2.81
N ALA A 96 -10.00 10.33 3.97
CA ALA A 96 -9.31 10.12 5.23
C ALA A 96 -8.50 8.82 5.23
N LEU A 97 -9.03 7.72 4.66
CA LEU A 97 -8.30 6.46 4.46
C LEU A 97 -7.11 6.61 3.51
N CYS A 98 -7.25 7.39 2.45
CA CYS A 98 -6.15 7.69 1.55
C CYS A 98 -5.06 8.48 2.28
N GLN A 99 -5.42 9.55 2.98
CA GLN A 99 -4.48 10.43 3.68
C GLN A 99 -3.82 9.77 4.90
N SER A 100 -4.53 8.87 5.62
CA SER A 100 -3.96 8.10 6.73
C SER A 100 -2.83 7.16 6.30
N GLY A 101 -2.74 6.88 5.00
CA GLY A 101 -1.60 6.23 4.38
C GLY A 101 -0.28 6.93 4.69
N SER A 102 -0.27 8.24 4.93
CA SER A 102 0.96 9.01 5.23
C SER A 102 1.60 8.65 6.58
N GLY A 103 0.97 7.77 7.37
CA GLY A 103 1.49 7.27 8.64
C GLY A 103 1.71 8.39 9.65
N LEU A 104 2.93 8.51 10.16
CA LEU A 104 3.30 9.52 11.15
C LEU A 104 3.05 10.95 10.64
N PHE A 105 3.22 11.21 9.35
CA PHE A 105 3.03 12.55 8.78
C PHE A 105 1.58 13.03 8.86
N TYR A 106 0.59 12.11 8.79
CA TYR A 106 -0.81 12.45 9.01
C TYR A 106 -1.02 13.01 10.42
N ALA A 107 -0.47 12.33 11.43
CA ALA A 107 -0.58 12.76 12.82
C ALA A 107 0.11 14.11 13.05
N VAL A 108 1.32 14.29 12.51
CA VAL A 108 2.07 15.54 12.61
C VAL A 108 1.28 16.70 11.99
N VAL A 109 0.87 16.59 10.73
CA VAL A 109 0.09 17.65 10.05
C VAL A 109 -1.21 17.94 10.81
N ARG A 110 -1.88 16.91 11.34
CA ARG A 110 -3.13 17.09 12.08
C ARG A 110 -2.96 17.89 13.37
N LEU A 111 -1.77 17.91 13.97
CA LEU A 111 -1.47 18.72 15.15
C LEU A 111 -1.15 20.19 14.81
N PHE A 112 -0.76 20.48 13.56
CA PHE A 112 -0.35 21.82 13.12
C PHE A 112 -1.41 22.54 12.26
N THR A 113 -2.34 21.81 11.65
CA THR A 113 -3.38 22.38 10.80
C THR A 113 -4.72 22.44 11.53
N ASP A 114 -5.19 23.66 11.78
CA ASP A 114 -6.55 23.94 12.22
C ASP A 114 -7.50 23.95 11.01
N ARG A 115 -8.00 22.77 10.62
CA ARG A 115 -9.02 22.52 9.57
C ARG A 115 -9.03 23.61 8.48
N GLY A 116 -8.13 23.47 7.51
CA GLY A 116 -7.73 24.53 6.55
C GLY A 116 -8.89 25.39 6.02
N ASN A 117 -8.60 26.65 5.65
CA ASN A 117 -9.63 27.61 5.25
C ASN A 117 -10.16 27.32 3.84
N PRO A 118 -11.43 26.88 3.68
CA PRO A 118 -11.99 26.54 2.37
C PRO A 118 -12.18 27.74 1.44
N LEU A 119 -12.08 28.97 1.97
CA LEU A 119 -12.14 30.20 1.17
C LEU A 119 -10.83 30.49 0.43
N ASN A 120 -9.75 29.77 0.74
CA ASN A 120 -8.49 29.92 0.04
C ASN A 120 -8.54 29.20 -1.30
N ILE A 121 -8.18 29.89 -2.39
CA ILE A 121 -8.21 29.33 -3.75
C ILE A 121 -7.28 28.11 -3.87
N THR A 122 -6.21 28.06 -3.08
CA THR A 122 -5.25 26.94 -3.09
C THR A 122 -5.65 25.76 -2.21
N TYR A 123 -6.73 25.87 -1.44
CA TYR A 123 -7.15 24.87 -0.44
C TYR A 123 -7.33 23.47 -1.04
N ASP A 124 -8.04 23.38 -2.18
CA ASP A 124 -8.32 22.09 -2.83
C ASP A 124 -7.03 21.44 -3.33
N TYR A 125 -6.12 22.23 -3.88
CA TYR A 125 -4.81 21.75 -4.33
C TYR A 125 -3.97 21.23 -3.16
N GLY A 126 -3.94 21.95 -2.02
CA GLY A 126 -3.23 21.50 -0.83
C GLY A 126 -3.76 20.16 -0.31
N THR A 127 -5.08 20.00 -0.29
CA THR A 127 -5.76 18.76 0.12
C THR A 127 -5.41 17.59 -0.81
N ILE A 128 -5.31 17.85 -2.12
CA ILE A 128 -4.87 16.86 -3.12
C ILE A 128 -3.41 16.43 -2.86
N TYR A 129 -2.51 17.35 -2.51
CA TYR A 129 -1.14 16.98 -2.18
C TYR A 129 -1.05 16.06 -0.95
N TYR A 130 -1.89 16.29 0.08
CA TYR A 130 -1.99 15.36 1.21
C TYR A 130 -2.56 13.99 0.81
N LEU A 131 -3.51 13.94 -0.13
CA LEU A 131 -4.00 12.69 -0.70
C LEU A 131 -2.89 11.93 -1.44
N ILE A 132 -2.14 12.64 -2.29
CA ILE A 132 -1.01 12.07 -3.05
C ILE A 132 0.04 11.51 -2.09
N ALA A 133 0.41 12.26 -1.03
CA ALA A 133 1.33 11.79 -0.01
C ALA A 133 0.89 10.46 0.61
N GLY A 134 -0.38 10.36 1.01
CA GLY A 134 -0.91 9.14 1.61
C GLY A 134 -0.96 7.96 0.64
N MET A 135 -1.36 8.20 -0.61
CA MET A 135 -1.39 7.17 -1.65
C MET A 135 0.01 6.67 -2.03
N ILE A 136 1.00 7.55 -2.11
CA ILE A 136 2.40 7.15 -2.38
C ILE A 136 2.90 6.23 -1.26
N ASN A 137 2.59 6.51 0.00
CA ASN A 137 3.03 5.63 1.09
C ASN A 137 2.27 4.30 1.08
N TRP A 138 0.97 4.29 0.78
CA TRP A 138 0.23 3.04 0.58
C TRP A 138 0.87 2.15 -0.50
N LEU A 139 1.28 2.74 -1.62
CA LEU A 139 2.00 2.01 -2.67
C LEU A 139 3.37 1.51 -2.19
N ALA A 140 4.12 2.30 -1.42
CA ALA A 140 5.39 1.90 -0.86
C ALA A 140 5.25 0.74 0.13
N VAL A 141 4.19 0.73 0.94
CA VAL A 141 3.87 -0.36 1.87
C VAL A 141 3.61 -1.66 1.11
N ILE A 142 2.85 -1.59 0.01
CA ILE A 142 2.57 -2.76 -0.85
C ILE A 142 3.86 -3.23 -1.57
N ASP A 143 4.67 -2.33 -2.14
CA ASP A 143 5.96 -2.70 -2.76
C ASP A 143 6.90 -3.35 -1.72
N SER A 144 6.97 -2.80 -0.50
CA SER A 144 7.75 -3.37 0.58
C SER A 144 7.27 -4.77 0.99
N PHE A 145 5.96 -5.01 0.99
CA PHE A 145 5.38 -6.32 1.23
C PHE A 145 5.72 -7.31 0.11
N ASP A 146 5.57 -6.91 -1.15
CA ASP A 146 5.87 -7.76 -2.31
C ASP A 146 7.36 -8.18 -2.33
N ILE A 147 8.27 -7.28 -1.96
CA ILE A 147 9.70 -7.57 -1.82
C ILE A 147 9.94 -8.54 -0.68
N ALA A 148 9.29 -8.35 0.48
CA ALA A 148 9.43 -9.24 1.63
C ALA A 148 8.93 -10.66 1.32
N VAL A 149 7.89 -10.79 0.50
CA VAL A 149 7.31 -12.06 0.04
C VAL A 149 8.14 -12.69 -1.10
N LYS A 150 9.21 -12.04 -1.56
CA LYS A 150 10.04 -12.48 -2.71
C LYS A 150 9.24 -12.71 -3.99
N ARG A 151 8.16 -11.95 -4.21
CA ARG A 151 7.46 -11.95 -5.50
C ARG A 151 8.24 -11.23 -6.61
N LYS A 152 9.39 -10.60 -6.29
CA LYS A 152 10.40 -10.07 -7.23
C LYS A 152 11.79 -10.01 -6.62
#